data_AF-A0A814W0I8-F1
#
_entry.id   AF-A0A814W0I8-F1
#
_cell.length_a   1.000
_cell.length_b   1.000
_cell.length_c   1.000
_cell.angle_alpha   90.00
_cell.angle_beta   90.00
_cell.angle_gamma   90.00
#
_symmetry.space_group_name_H-M   'P 1'
#
loop_
_entity.id
_entity.type
_entity.pdbx_description
1 polymer ?
#
loop_
_entity_poly.entity_id
_entity_poly.type
_entity_poly.pdbx_seq_one_letter_code
_entity_poly.pdbx_strand_id
1 'polypeptide(L)'
;MRCAGCLQEFCYNHSSDHRQELNKQFDKVEVSRNLFRQKLTQQTIDPQKHPLIQQINDWERQSIKKIRQTAEEARQILLQHTIGHITKIEIDLNKLTNQLKQSREKNDFYETELHHWNEELKQLEKELNKPSNIHLREDSRLLINKISVDVRSVLLSMPNIGANAKWIQNGITIAGGNGYGNDVSQLNSPFGLYIDDDDDQTIYIADQCNHRIVKWKSGATNGQVVAGESGQGNRNDQLNYPLDVIVDKENDSLIICDSGNKRVVRWPLRNGTSGEIIISNVDCRGLAIDNDGYLYVSDVSKHEVRRWKIGDTNGTIIAGGNGKGDRLDQFNGPYNIFVDQDHSVYVSDRDNHRVIKWAKDAREGIIVAGDQGQGNSLTQLSNPRGIVVDQLGTVYVADCDNHRVMRWSKGATQGSIVIGRNRREGQANQLHYPVGLSFDQQSNLYVVDKGNHCIQKFNFDPNSCL
;
A
#
# COMPACT_ATOMS: atom_id res chain seq x y z
N MET A 1 -10.82 -13.69 -81.95
CA MET A 1 -10.45 -15.08 -81.55
C MET A 1 -10.28 -15.09 -80.05
N ARG A 2 -10.76 -16.12 -79.35
CA ARG A 2 -10.49 -16.27 -77.91
C ARG A 2 -9.04 -16.67 -77.70
N CYS A 3 -8.27 -15.86 -76.96
CA CYS A 3 -7.02 -16.34 -76.38
C CYS A 3 -7.39 -17.37 -75.30
N ALA A 4 -7.00 -18.64 -75.49
CA ALA A 4 -7.34 -19.70 -74.55
C ALA A 4 -6.76 -19.38 -73.15
N GLY A 5 -7.64 -19.26 -72.14
CA GLY A 5 -7.26 -18.97 -70.75
C GLY A 5 -7.39 -17.51 -70.31
N CYS A 6 -7.81 -16.59 -71.18
CA CYS A 6 -8.07 -15.19 -70.81
C CYS A 6 -9.58 -14.94 -70.58
N LEU A 7 -9.90 -14.06 -69.63
CA LEU A 7 -11.29 -13.69 -69.28
C LEU A 7 -11.93 -12.69 -70.28
N GLN A 8 -11.20 -12.24 -71.31
CA GLN A 8 -11.67 -11.25 -72.29
C GLN A 8 -11.38 -11.67 -73.74
N GLU A 9 -12.19 -11.19 -74.70
CA GLU A 9 -12.03 -11.44 -76.13
C GLU A 9 -11.25 -10.31 -76.83
N PHE A 10 -10.32 -10.67 -77.74
CA PHE A 10 -9.46 -9.71 -78.43
C PHE A 10 -9.50 -9.87 -79.96
N CYS A 11 -9.30 -8.77 -80.69
CA CYS A 11 -9.06 -8.75 -82.14
C CYS A 11 -7.60 -9.17 -82.44
N TYR A 12 -7.33 -9.71 -83.65
CA TYR A 12 -6.04 -10.37 -83.99
C TYR A 12 -4.78 -9.55 -83.64
N ASN A 13 -4.78 -8.24 -83.93
CA ASN A 13 -3.63 -7.36 -83.64
C ASN A 13 -3.46 -7.09 -82.13
N HIS A 14 -4.54 -7.00 -81.35
CA HIS A 14 -4.48 -6.77 -79.90
C HIS A 14 -4.12 -8.03 -79.08
N SER A 15 -4.22 -9.22 -79.69
CA SER A 15 -3.82 -10.47 -79.03
C SER A 15 -2.30 -10.59 -78.87
N SER A 16 -1.52 -10.00 -79.78
CA SER A 16 -0.05 -9.98 -79.70
C SER A 16 0.43 -9.04 -78.59
N ASP A 17 -0.13 -7.83 -78.53
CA ASP A 17 0.22 -6.84 -77.50
C ASP A 17 -0.17 -7.32 -76.10
N HIS A 18 -1.35 -7.94 -75.96
CA HIS A 18 -1.77 -8.55 -74.71
C HIS A 18 -0.81 -9.66 -74.25
N ARG A 19 -0.31 -10.49 -75.17
CA ARG A 19 0.66 -11.54 -74.86
C ARG A 19 2.02 -10.97 -74.46
N GLN A 20 2.46 -9.86 -75.04
CA GLN A 20 3.67 -9.16 -74.60
C GLN A 20 3.52 -8.57 -73.19
N GLU A 21 2.35 -8.02 -72.86
CA GLU A 21 2.08 -7.51 -71.51
C GLU A 21 2.04 -8.65 -70.48
N LEU A 22 1.43 -9.78 -70.82
CA LEU A 22 1.46 -10.98 -69.97
C LEU A 22 2.89 -11.49 -69.75
N ASN A 23 3.76 -11.46 -70.76
CA ASN A 23 5.17 -11.82 -70.58
C ASN A 23 5.88 -10.86 -69.62
N LYS A 24 5.66 -9.55 -69.73
CA LYS A 24 6.21 -8.59 -68.76
C LYS A 24 5.72 -8.84 -67.34
N GLN A 25 4.45 -9.21 -67.17
CA GLN A 25 3.93 -9.58 -65.86
C GLN A 25 4.53 -10.88 -65.35
N PHE A 26 4.74 -11.87 -66.22
CA PHE A 26 5.41 -13.11 -65.90
C PHE A 26 6.86 -12.89 -65.43
N ASP A 27 7.61 -12.04 -66.15
CA ASP A 27 8.99 -11.68 -65.76
C ASP A 27 9.03 -11.02 -64.38
N LYS A 28 8.07 -10.15 -64.04
CA LYS A 28 7.94 -9.56 -62.70
C LYS A 28 7.67 -10.62 -61.64
N VAL A 29 6.87 -11.63 -61.95
CA VAL A 29 6.60 -12.75 -61.04
C VAL A 29 7.87 -13.60 -60.85
N GLU A 30 8.64 -13.86 -61.92
CA GLU A 30 9.92 -14.58 -61.82
C GLU A 30 10.96 -13.84 -60.98
N VAL A 31 11.09 -12.53 -61.18
CA VAL A 31 11.97 -11.68 -60.36
C VAL A 31 11.54 -11.73 -58.89
N SER A 32 10.24 -11.60 -58.61
CA SER A 32 9.69 -11.66 -57.26
C SER A 32 9.93 -13.03 -56.60
N ARG A 33 9.76 -14.12 -57.35
CA ARG A 33 10.08 -15.50 -56.92
C ARG A 33 11.56 -15.64 -56.56
N ASN A 34 12.46 -15.10 -57.39
CA ASN A 34 13.91 -15.20 -57.16
C ASN A 34 14.33 -14.41 -55.91
N LEU A 35 13.77 -13.21 -55.70
CA LEU A 35 13.94 -12.41 -54.48
C LEU A 35 13.41 -13.15 -53.24
N PHE A 36 12.25 -13.78 -53.34
CA PHE A 36 11.71 -14.59 -52.25
C PHE A 36 12.60 -15.79 -51.92
N ARG A 37 13.12 -16.48 -52.95
CA ARG A 37 14.05 -17.61 -52.78
C ARG A 37 15.37 -17.17 -52.14
N GLN A 38 15.89 -15.99 -52.50
CA GLN A 38 17.04 -15.40 -51.82
C GLN A 38 16.76 -15.14 -50.34
N LYS A 39 15.61 -14.54 -49.99
CA LYS A 39 15.18 -14.35 -48.60
C LYS A 39 15.06 -15.67 -47.84
N LEU A 40 14.49 -16.70 -48.48
CA LEU A 40 14.36 -18.04 -47.91
C LEU A 40 15.74 -18.62 -47.57
N THR A 41 16.66 -18.64 -48.55
CA THR A 41 18.03 -19.13 -48.37
C THR A 41 18.78 -18.35 -47.29
N GLN A 42 18.57 -17.02 -47.21
CA GLN A 42 19.22 -16.17 -46.20
C GLN A 42 18.74 -16.49 -44.78
N GLN A 43 17.46 -16.83 -44.60
CA GLN A 43 16.92 -17.33 -43.33
C GLN A 43 17.37 -18.77 -43.02
N THR A 44 17.66 -19.59 -44.03
CA THR A 44 18.20 -20.95 -43.84
C THR A 44 19.68 -20.95 -43.41
N ILE A 45 20.47 -19.98 -43.88
CA ILE A 45 21.93 -19.91 -43.62
C ILE A 45 22.24 -19.27 -42.25
N ASP A 46 21.43 -18.31 -41.79
CA ASP A 46 21.62 -17.63 -40.51
C ASP A 46 20.28 -17.49 -39.77
N PRO A 47 19.87 -18.54 -39.04
CA PRO A 47 18.61 -18.53 -38.29
C PRO A 47 18.55 -17.38 -37.28
N GLN A 48 19.68 -16.87 -36.78
CA GLN A 48 19.70 -15.79 -35.79
C GLN A 48 19.27 -14.43 -36.35
N LYS A 49 19.24 -14.26 -37.68
CA LYS A 49 18.67 -13.07 -38.32
C LYS A 49 17.15 -13.14 -38.49
N HIS A 50 16.51 -14.22 -38.03
CA HIS A 50 15.06 -14.30 -38.03
C HIS A 50 14.47 -13.15 -37.19
N PRO A 51 13.49 -12.39 -37.70
CA PRO A 51 12.94 -11.23 -36.99
C PRO A 51 12.44 -11.52 -35.57
N LEU A 52 11.83 -12.70 -35.35
CA LEU A 52 11.40 -13.12 -34.01
C LEU A 52 12.58 -13.40 -33.07
N ILE A 53 13.71 -13.90 -33.56
CA ILE A 53 14.90 -14.13 -32.73
C ILE A 53 15.55 -12.80 -32.37
N GLN A 54 15.58 -11.83 -33.30
CA GLN A 54 16.02 -10.46 -32.99
C GLN A 54 15.13 -9.80 -31.93
N GLN A 55 13.80 -10.00 -32.00
CA GLN A 55 12.88 -9.52 -30.96
C GLN A 55 13.16 -10.17 -29.60
N ILE A 56 13.43 -11.47 -29.54
CA ILE A 56 13.80 -12.16 -28.30
C ILE A 56 15.11 -11.59 -27.74
N ASN A 57 16.13 -11.40 -28.59
CA ASN A 57 17.42 -10.81 -28.18
C ASN A 57 17.27 -9.36 -27.69
N ASP A 58 16.36 -8.59 -28.28
CA ASP A 58 16.06 -7.24 -27.83
C ASP A 58 15.34 -7.23 -26.48
N TRP A 59 14.37 -8.13 -26.28
CA TRP A 59 13.72 -8.32 -24.98
C TRP A 59 14.70 -8.78 -23.90
N GLU A 60 15.62 -9.69 -24.21
CA GLU A 60 16.67 -10.13 -23.30
C GLU A 60 17.55 -8.94 -22.87
N ARG A 61 18.04 -8.15 -23.84
CA ARG A 61 18.87 -6.97 -23.56
C ARG A 61 18.16 -5.93 -22.70
N GLN A 62 16.89 -5.65 -23.00
CA GLN A 62 16.07 -4.72 -22.21
C GLN A 62 15.83 -5.24 -20.78
N SER A 63 15.59 -6.54 -20.64
CA SER A 63 15.38 -7.19 -19.35
C SER A 63 16.65 -7.14 -18.49
N ILE A 64 17.82 -7.50 -19.04
CA ILE A 64 19.12 -7.40 -18.36
C ILE A 64 19.40 -5.96 -17.92
N LYS A 65 19.11 -4.98 -18.78
CA LYS A 65 19.28 -3.56 -18.44
C LYS A 65 18.41 -3.17 -17.24
N LYS A 66 17.14 -3.57 -17.24
CA LYS A 66 16.19 -3.30 -16.15
C LYS A 66 16.65 -3.96 -14.84
N ILE A 67 17.10 -5.22 -14.88
CA ILE A 67 17.64 -5.93 -13.71
C ILE A 67 18.84 -5.18 -13.13
N ARG A 68 19.80 -4.77 -13.99
CA ARG A 68 20.99 -4.03 -13.55
C ARG A 68 20.63 -2.70 -12.91
N GLN A 69 19.67 -1.99 -13.49
CA GLN A 69 19.16 -0.73 -12.93
C GLN A 69 18.54 -0.95 -11.55
N THR A 70 17.64 -1.91 -11.41
CA THR A 70 17.01 -2.23 -10.12
C THR A 70 18.04 -2.65 -9.07
N ALA A 71 19.06 -3.43 -9.45
CA ALA A 71 20.13 -3.81 -8.54
C ALA A 71 20.98 -2.60 -8.10
N GLU A 72 21.17 -1.61 -8.97
CA GLU A 72 21.89 -0.38 -8.63
C GLU A 72 21.06 0.51 -7.70
N GLU A 73 19.77 0.70 -7.99
CA GLU A 73 18.84 1.43 -7.12
C GLU A 73 18.83 0.82 -5.71
N ALA A 74 18.76 -0.51 -5.61
CA ALA A 74 18.80 -1.22 -4.34
C ALA A 74 20.13 -1.03 -3.59
N ARG A 75 21.27 -1.00 -4.29
CA ARG A 75 22.59 -0.67 -3.70
C ARG A 75 22.63 0.75 -3.15
N GLN A 76 22.06 1.71 -3.87
CA GLN A 76 22.02 3.11 -3.42
C GLN A 76 21.15 3.29 -2.18
N ILE A 77 19.97 2.64 -2.13
CA ILE A 77 19.09 2.62 -0.95
C ILE A 77 19.82 2.05 0.26
N LEU A 78 20.53 0.92 0.07
CA LEU A 78 21.32 0.29 1.12
C LEU A 78 22.42 1.23 1.64
N LEU A 79 23.13 1.89 0.73
CA LEU A 79 24.20 2.83 1.08
C LEU A 79 23.65 4.01 1.88
N GLN A 80 22.54 4.60 1.44
CA GLN A 80 21.88 5.71 2.12
C GLN A 80 21.40 5.33 3.53
N HIS A 81 20.76 4.15 3.67
CA HIS A 81 20.31 3.67 4.99
C HIS A 81 21.48 3.38 5.92
N THR A 82 22.55 2.77 5.40
CA THR A 82 23.76 2.50 6.18
C THR A 82 24.36 3.81 6.70
N ILE A 83 24.48 4.83 5.84
CA ILE A 83 24.96 6.14 6.21
C ILE A 83 24.05 6.77 7.28
N GLY A 84 22.74 6.78 7.08
CA GLY A 84 21.78 7.36 8.03
C GLY A 84 21.80 6.66 9.40
N HIS A 85 21.92 5.34 9.41
CA HIS A 85 22.04 4.56 10.64
C HIS A 85 23.33 4.89 11.39
N ILE A 86 24.46 4.99 10.68
CA ILE A 86 25.74 5.42 11.26
C ILE A 86 25.63 6.84 11.83
N THR A 87 25.00 7.77 11.11
CA THR A 87 24.78 9.14 11.60
C THR A 87 23.91 9.17 12.85
N LYS A 88 22.89 8.31 12.96
CA LYS A 88 22.07 8.20 14.18
C LYS A 88 22.90 7.71 15.37
N ILE A 89 23.68 6.65 15.19
CA ILE A 89 24.62 6.14 16.20
C ILE A 89 25.58 7.24 16.64
N GLU A 90 26.08 8.05 15.69
CA GLU A 90 26.97 9.18 15.99
C GLU A 90 26.28 10.27 16.83
N ILE A 91 25.01 10.58 16.54
CA ILE A 91 24.21 11.52 17.35
C ILE A 91 24.02 10.99 18.78
N ASP A 92 23.65 9.72 18.92
CA ASP A 92 23.42 9.10 20.23
C ASP A 92 24.73 9.00 21.03
N LEU A 93 25.84 8.67 20.37
CA LEU A 93 27.18 8.70 20.99
C LEU A 93 27.58 10.12 21.44
N ASN A 94 27.27 11.15 20.65
CA ASN A 94 27.51 12.54 21.03
C ASN A 94 26.66 12.97 22.23
N LYS A 95 25.40 12.50 22.31
CA LYS A 95 24.52 12.74 23.46
C LYS A 95 25.08 12.10 24.73
N LEU A 96 25.48 10.83 24.66
CA LEU A 96 26.15 10.13 25.76
C LEU A 96 27.44 10.86 26.19
N THR A 97 28.23 11.32 25.22
CA THR A 97 29.46 12.11 25.47
C THR A 97 29.16 13.40 26.23
N ASN A 98 28.07 14.11 25.89
CA ASN A 98 27.68 15.33 26.60
C ASN A 98 27.16 15.05 28.02
N GLN A 99 26.42 13.95 28.22
CA GLN A 99 26.01 13.53 29.56
C GLN A 99 27.22 13.20 30.45
N LEU A 100 28.19 12.45 29.92
CA LEU A 100 29.45 12.15 30.60
C LEU A 100 30.21 13.43 30.99
N LYS A 101 30.28 14.42 30.08
CA LYS A 101 30.92 15.71 30.37
C LYS A 101 30.21 16.48 31.47
N GLN A 102 28.89 16.62 31.39
CA GLN A 102 28.10 17.34 32.39
C GLN A 102 28.21 16.73 33.77
N SER A 103 28.17 15.40 33.88
CA SER A 103 28.32 14.74 35.18
C SER A 103 29.74 14.88 35.74
N ARG A 104 30.76 14.83 34.86
CA ARG A 104 32.14 15.08 35.26
C ARG A 104 32.39 16.51 35.73
N GLU A 105 31.71 17.50 35.14
CA GLU A 105 31.76 18.90 35.58
C GLU A 105 31.08 19.12 36.94
N LYS A 106 29.98 18.41 37.19
CA LYS A 106 29.24 18.47 38.46
C LYS A 106 29.85 17.61 39.56
N ASN A 107 30.77 16.70 39.20
CA ASN A 107 31.39 15.74 40.11
C ASN A 107 30.35 14.84 40.82
N ASP A 108 29.26 14.51 40.11
CA ASP A 108 28.02 13.93 40.66
C ASP A 108 27.74 12.49 40.21
N PHE A 109 28.77 11.71 39.87
CA PHE A 109 28.61 10.36 39.32
C PHE A 109 28.62 9.25 40.38
N TYR A 110 27.68 8.30 40.26
CA TYR A 110 27.56 7.10 41.11
C TYR A 110 27.76 5.80 40.31
N GLU A 111 28.02 4.68 41.01
CA GLU A 111 28.26 3.36 40.41
C GLU A 111 27.12 2.88 39.50
N THR A 112 25.87 3.25 39.83
CA THR A 112 24.68 2.95 39.02
C THR A 112 24.65 3.70 37.68
N GLU A 113 25.14 4.93 37.63
CA GLU A 113 25.20 5.73 36.40
C GLU A 113 26.35 5.27 35.49
N LEU A 114 27.50 4.92 36.08
CA LEU A 114 28.61 4.27 35.38
C LEU A 114 28.18 2.95 34.74
N HIS A 115 27.39 2.14 35.45
CA HIS A 115 26.82 0.91 34.88
C HIS A 115 25.85 1.22 33.74
N HIS A 116 24.97 2.21 33.91
CA HIS A 116 24.02 2.62 32.88
C HIS A 116 24.70 3.08 31.58
N TRP A 117 25.71 3.96 31.66
CA TRP A 117 26.45 4.43 30.49
C TRP A 117 27.25 3.31 29.81
N ASN A 118 27.80 2.36 30.58
CA ASN A 118 28.46 1.19 30.01
C ASN A 118 27.48 0.29 29.23
N GLU A 119 26.25 0.12 29.71
CA GLU A 119 25.22 -0.63 28.99
C GLU A 119 24.71 0.11 27.75
N GLU A 120 24.54 1.43 27.81
CA GLU A 120 24.21 2.25 26.62
C GLU A 120 25.30 2.15 25.55
N LEU A 121 26.58 2.18 25.94
CA LEU A 121 27.70 2.09 25.00
C LEU A 121 27.79 0.69 24.35
N LYS A 122 27.56 -0.38 25.12
CA LYS A 122 27.45 -1.76 24.57
C LYS A 122 26.28 -1.90 23.60
N GLN A 123 25.16 -1.22 23.86
CA GLN A 123 24.00 -1.25 22.98
C GLN A 123 24.30 -0.54 21.65
N LEU A 124 24.94 0.64 21.69
CA LEU A 124 25.40 1.34 20.47
C LEU A 124 26.39 0.50 19.65
N GLU A 125 27.32 -0.20 20.31
CA GLU A 125 28.28 -1.10 19.63
C GLU A 125 27.58 -2.30 18.97
N LYS A 126 26.54 -2.84 19.61
CA LYS A 126 25.73 -3.92 19.05
C LYS A 126 24.94 -3.46 17.83
N GLU A 127 24.37 -2.25 17.87
CA GLU A 127 23.65 -1.64 16.75
C GLU A 127 24.57 -1.32 15.57
N LEU A 128 25.79 -0.87 15.83
CA LEU A 128 26.80 -0.60 14.80
C LEU A 128 27.20 -1.88 14.03
N ASN A 129 27.36 -3.00 14.74
CA ASN A 129 27.88 -4.25 14.18
C ASN A 129 26.81 -5.20 13.61
N LYS A 130 25.53 -4.97 13.93
CA LYS A 130 24.39 -5.70 13.39
C LYS A 130 23.24 -4.74 13.12
N PRO A 131 23.18 -4.09 11.95
CA PRO A 131 21.96 -3.40 11.55
C PRO A 131 20.85 -4.47 11.42
N SER A 132 19.98 -4.56 12.42
CA SER A 132 18.91 -5.56 12.56
C SER A 132 17.78 -5.43 11.52
N ASN A 133 17.96 -4.54 10.55
CA ASN A 133 16.96 -4.02 9.65
C ASN A 133 17.32 -4.22 8.16
N ILE A 134 18.30 -5.05 7.79
CA ILE A 134 18.63 -5.29 6.37
C ILE A 134 18.60 -6.78 6.06
N HIS A 135 17.68 -7.21 5.18
CA HIS A 135 17.63 -8.55 4.61
C HIS A 135 17.80 -8.49 3.08
N LEU A 136 18.50 -9.46 2.51
CA LEU A 136 18.58 -9.65 1.06
C LEU A 136 17.58 -10.75 0.69
N ARG A 137 16.65 -10.45 -0.21
CA ARG A 137 15.67 -11.41 -0.71
C ARG A 137 15.93 -11.70 -2.19
N GLU A 138 15.95 -12.97 -2.54
CA GLU A 138 15.93 -13.38 -3.93
C GLU A 138 14.47 -13.65 -4.31
N ASP A 139 13.94 -12.87 -5.25
CA ASP A 139 12.55 -12.91 -5.64
C ASP A 139 12.41 -13.72 -6.94
N SER A 140 12.03 -14.99 -6.80
CA SER A 140 11.88 -15.97 -7.90
C SER A 140 10.54 -15.86 -8.63
N ARG A 141 9.89 -14.69 -8.57
CA ARG A 141 8.48 -14.50 -8.95
C ARG A 141 8.24 -14.30 -10.46
N LEU A 142 9.31 -14.32 -11.27
CA LEU A 142 9.29 -14.29 -12.74
C LEU A 142 10.33 -15.31 -13.27
N LEU A 143 10.28 -15.63 -14.57
CA LEU A 143 11.33 -16.39 -15.32
C LEU A 143 12.77 -15.78 -15.21
N ILE A 144 12.92 -14.71 -14.42
CA ILE A 144 14.12 -13.95 -14.15
C ILE A 144 14.22 -13.81 -12.62
N ASN A 145 15.31 -14.29 -12.03
CA ASN A 145 15.62 -14.03 -10.62
C ASN A 145 15.82 -12.52 -10.41
N LYS A 146 14.97 -11.88 -9.61
CA LYS A 146 15.12 -10.49 -9.19
C LYS A 146 15.79 -10.50 -7.81
N ILE A 147 16.95 -9.87 -7.66
CA ILE A 147 17.49 -9.62 -6.32
C ILE A 147 16.79 -8.36 -5.80
N SER A 148 16.01 -8.51 -4.73
CA SER A 148 15.43 -7.41 -3.98
C SER A 148 16.19 -7.27 -2.65
N VAL A 149 16.60 -6.05 -2.32
CA VAL A 149 17.09 -5.76 -0.97
C VAL A 149 15.85 -5.43 -0.15
N ASP A 150 15.48 -6.33 0.76
CA ASP A 150 14.38 -6.15 1.70
C ASP A 150 14.97 -5.60 3.00
N VAL A 151 15.20 -4.29 3.01
CA VAL A 151 15.55 -3.61 4.24
C VAL A 151 14.30 -3.68 5.13
N ARG A 152 14.34 -4.38 6.28
CA ARG A 152 13.41 -4.17 7.43
C ARG A 152 13.49 -2.74 8.02
N SER A 153 13.68 -1.74 7.16
CA SER A 153 13.18 -0.38 7.27
C SER A 153 12.69 -0.09 5.84
N VAL A 154 11.40 -0.01 5.59
CA VAL A 154 10.48 0.89 6.28
C VAL A 154 9.09 0.24 6.23
N LEU A 155 8.29 0.35 7.30
CA LEU A 155 6.86 0.61 7.15
C LEU A 155 6.73 1.54 5.94
N LEU A 156 6.17 1.07 4.81
CA LEU A 156 5.65 1.87 3.70
C LEU A 156 6.11 3.33 3.82
N SER A 157 7.33 3.68 3.36
CA SER A 157 8.05 4.90 3.75
C SER A 157 7.11 6.03 4.17
N MET A 158 6.76 6.08 5.47
CA MET A 158 5.65 6.96 5.88
C MET A 158 6.09 8.35 5.48
N PRO A 159 5.33 9.08 4.64
CA PRO A 159 5.91 10.25 4.04
C PRO A 159 6.24 11.28 5.12
N ASN A 160 7.36 11.98 4.96
CA ASN A 160 7.64 13.14 5.77
C ASN A 160 6.79 14.30 5.24
N ILE A 161 5.52 14.30 5.64
CA ILE A 161 4.55 15.30 5.24
C ILE A 161 4.75 16.53 6.13
N GLY A 162 5.33 17.60 5.56
CA GLY A 162 5.53 18.85 6.30
C GLY A 162 4.23 19.39 6.90
N ALA A 163 4.31 20.08 8.04
CA ALA A 163 3.13 20.55 8.79
C ALA A 163 2.16 21.43 7.97
N ASN A 164 2.64 22.09 6.91
CA ASN A 164 1.85 22.95 6.02
C ASN A 164 1.42 22.28 4.70
N ALA A 165 1.68 20.97 4.56
CA ALA A 165 1.32 20.19 3.38
C ALA A 165 -0.12 20.45 2.93
N LYS A 166 -0.32 20.60 1.63
CA LYS A 166 -1.65 20.67 1.02
C LYS A 166 -1.77 19.59 -0.05
N TRP A 167 -3.01 19.26 -0.36
CA TRP A 167 -3.36 18.36 -1.43
C TRP A 167 -4.23 19.11 -2.43
N ILE A 168 -4.05 18.77 -3.70
CA ILE A 168 -4.92 19.23 -4.77
C ILE A 168 -6.33 18.75 -4.43
N GLN A 169 -7.26 19.70 -4.29
CA GLN A 169 -8.58 19.43 -3.75
C GLN A 169 -9.46 18.61 -4.71
N ASN A 170 -9.12 18.55 -5.99
CA ASN A 170 -9.84 17.72 -6.96
C ASN A 170 -9.41 16.25 -6.80
N GLY A 171 -10.24 15.46 -6.14
CA GLY A 171 -10.04 14.03 -5.98
C GLY A 171 -10.19 13.29 -7.30
N ILE A 172 -9.37 12.26 -7.49
CA ILE A 172 -9.42 11.33 -8.62
C ILE A 172 -10.00 10.02 -8.10
N THR A 173 -11.11 9.56 -8.68
CA THR A 173 -11.61 8.21 -8.37
C THR A 173 -10.70 7.19 -9.04
N ILE A 174 -10.10 6.31 -8.25
CA ILE A 174 -9.12 5.32 -8.71
C ILE A 174 -9.65 3.87 -8.66
N ALA A 175 -10.70 3.64 -7.89
CA ALA A 175 -11.38 2.35 -7.76
C ALA A 175 -12.86 2.59 -7.43
N GLY A 176 -13.74 1.79 -8.04
CA GLY A 176 -15.18 2.04 -8.00
C GLY A 176 -15.60 3.27 -8.82
N GLY A 177 -16.65 3.96 -8.40
CA GLY A 177 -17.17 5.16 -9.08
C GLY A 177 -18.10 4.89 -10.27
N ASN A 178 -18.36 3.63 -10.61
CA ASN A 178 -19.30 3.20 -11.65
C ASN A 178 -20.67 2.82 -11.08
N GLY A 179 -21.10 3.51 -10.02
CA GLY A 179 -22.27 3.14 -9.21
C GLY A 179 -21.95 2.06 -8.15
N TYR A 180 -22.94 1.77 -7.31
CA TYR A 180 -22.86 0.69 -6.33
C TYR A 180 -23.32 -0.62 -6.96
N GLY A 181 -22.65 -1.72 -6.63
CA GLY A 181 -22.98 -3.06 -7.10
C GLY A 181 -21.83 -4.03 -6.91
N ASN A 182 -21.93 -5.22 -7.50
CA ASN A 182 -20.96 -6.32 -7.33
C ASN A 182 -20.14 -6.61 -8.59
N ASP A 183 -20.27 -5.80 -9.65
CA ASP A 183 -19.41 -5.91 -10.82
C ASP A 183 -17.94 -5.65 -10.47
N VAL A 184 -17.02 -6.10 -11.31
CA VAL A 184 -15.58 -5.91 -11.11
C VAL A 184 -15.14 -4.45 -11.20
N SER A 185 -15.97 -3.58 -11.77
CA SER A 185 -15.75 -2.12 -11.85
C SER A 185 -16.43 -1.34 -10.72
N GLN A 186 -17.15 -2.03 -9.83
CA GLN A 186 -17.99 -1.45 -8.78
C GLN A 186 -17.53 -1.88 -7.39
N LEU A 187 -17.80 -1.03 -6.41
CA LEU A 187 -17.65 -1.33 -4.99
C LEU A 187 -19.00 -1.12 -4.31
N ASN A 188 -19.20 -1.74 -3.16
CA ASN A 188 -20.37 -1.56 -2.33
C ASN A 188 -19.99 -1.31 -0.88
N SER A 189 -20.04 -0.03 -0.48
CA SER A 189 -19.63 0.43 0.86
C SER A 189 -18.22 -0.05 1.22
N PRO A 190 -17.19 0.29 0.42
CA PRO A 190 -15.82 -0.09 0.74
C PRO A 190 -15.42 0.48 2.10
N PHE A 191 -14.50 -0.21 2.79
CA PHE A 191 -14.14 0.14 4.16
C PHE A 191 -12.64 0.35 4.39
N GLY A 192 -11.86 -0.73 4.58
CA GLY A 192 -10.41 -0.67 4.70
C GLY A 192 -9.74 -0.67 3.35
N LEU A 193 -8.55 -0.06 3.29
CA LEU A 193 -7.67 -0.15 2.14
C LEU A 193 -6.23 -0.40 2.59
N TYR A 194 -5.47 -1.07 1.74
CA TYR A 194 -4.03 -1.20 1.88
C TYR A 194 -3.36 -0.93 0.53
N ILE A 195 -2.31 -0.13 0.54
CA ILE A 195 -1.52 0.18 -0.65
C ILE A 195 -0.23 -0.62 -0.58
N ASP A 196 0.00 -1.46 -1.58
CA ASP A 196 1.28 -2.13 -1.78
C ASP A 196 2.11 -1.34 -2.79
N ASP A 197 2.98 -0.48 -2.26
CA ASP A 197 3.86 0.38 -3.06
C ASP A 197 4.95 -0.41 -3.82
N ASP A 198 5.22 -1.67 -3.45
CA ASP A 198 6.25 -2.49 -4.09
C ASP A 198 5.76 -3.24 -5.35
N ASP A 199 4.44 -3.34 -5.55
CA ASP A 199 3.78 -4.05 -6.66
C ASP A 199 2.95 -3.10 -7.54
N ASP A 200 3.62 -2.20 -8.26
CA ASP A 200 3.00 -1.25 -9.21
C ASP A 200 1.84 -0.41 -8.61
N GLN A 201 1.94 -0.04 -7.33
CA GLN A 201 0.87 0.63 -6.56
C GLN A 201 -0.46 -0.14 -6.60
N THR A 202 -0.41 -1.42 -6.28
CA THR A 202 -1.62 -2.24 -6.14
C THR A 202 -2.35 -1.89 -4.84
N ILE A 203 -3.66 -1.71 -4.92
CA ILE A 203 -4.51 -1.39 -3.77
C ILE A 203 -5.42 -2.56 -3.47
N TYR A 204 -5.43 -3.02 -2.23
CA TYR A 204 -6.38 -4.01 -1.72
C TYR A 204 -7.47 -3.30 -0.96
N ILE A 205 -8.72 -3.62 -1.27
CA ILE A 205 -9.90 -2.92 -0.76
C ILE A 205 -10.84 -3.94 -0.14
N ALA A 206 -11.26 -3.69 1.10
CA ALA A 206 -12.35 -4.42 1.73
C ALA A 206 -13.69 -3.91 1.19
N ASP A 207 -14.27 -4.66 0.27
CA ASP A 207 -15.56 -4.37 -0.35
C ASP A 207 -16.69 -4.95 0.52
N GLN A 208 -16.99 -4.20 1.59
CA GLN A 208 -17.68 -4.68 2.78
C GLN A 208 -19.01 -5.36 2.47
N CYS A 209 -19.91 -4.70 1.74
CA CYS A 209 -21.26 -5.20 1.47
C CYS A 209 -21.29 -6.23 0.32
N ASN A 210 -20.21 -6.38 -0.43
CA ASN A 210 -20.05 -7.47 -1.39
C ASN A 210 -19.30 -8.68 -0.77
N HIS A 211 -18.94 -8.61 0.51
CA HIS A 211 -18.32 -9.71 1.26
C HIS A 211 -17.04 -10.26 0.59
N ARG A 212 -16.21 -9.36 0.05
CA ARG A 212 -15.02 -9.72 -0.72
C ARG A 212 -13.88 -8.75 -0.50
N ILE A 213 -12.66 -9.18 -0.85
CA ILE A 213 -11.51 -8.29 -1.04
C ILE A 213 -11.24 -8.15 -2.53
N VAL A 214 -11.07 -6.91 -2.98
CA VAL A 214 -10.77 -6.59 -4.38
C VAL A 214 -9.37 -5.99 -4.43
N LYS A 215 -8.52 -6.49 -5.34
CA LYS A 215 -7.27 -5.80 -5.70
C LYS A 215 -7.48 -4.92 -6.93
N TRP A 216 -6.87 -3.75 -6.94
CA TRP A 216 -6.94 -2.79 -8.03
C TRP A 216 -5.52 -2.33 -8.37
N LYS A 217 -5.11 -2.52 -9.62
CA LYS A 217 -3.80 -2.03 -10.09
C LYS A 217 -3.89 -0.57 -10.50
N SER A 218 -2.81 0.16 -10.35
CA SER A 218 -2.72 1.54 -10.82
C SER A 218 -3.09 1.66 -12.30
N GLY A 219 -4.00 2.58 -12.62
CA GLY A 219 -4.53 2.79 -13.98
C GLY A 219 -5.53 1.75 -14.48
N ALA A 220 -5.85 0.71 -13.70
CA ALA A 220 -6.86 -0.27 -14.10
C ALA A 220 -8.28 0.31 -13.98
N THR A 221 -9.16 -0.05 -14.92
CA THR A 221 -10.58 0.33 -14.89
C THR A 221 -11.45 -0.65 -14.11
N ASN A 222 -10.95 -1.87 -13.88
CA ASN A 222 -11.64 -2.95 -13.18
C ASN A 222 -10.71 -3.53 -12.10
N GLY A 223 -11.31 -3.90 -10.97
CA GLY A 223 -10.65 -4.69 -9.94
C GLY A 223 -10.67 -6.19 -10.24
N GLN A 224 -9.93 -6.94 -9.44
CA GLN A 224 -9.94 -8.39 -9.41
C GLN A 224 -10.27 -8.84 -8.00
N VAL A 225 -11.26 -9.73 -7.85
CA VAL A 225 -11.54 -10.36 -6.56
C VAL A 225 -10.38 -11.28 -6.19
N VAL A 226 -9.92 -11.19 -4.94
CA VAL A 226 -8.78 -11.98 -4.43
C VAL A 226 -9.11 -12.77 -3.17
N ALA A 227 -10.23 -12.47 -2.52
CA ALA A 227 -10.76 -13.24 -1.41
C ALA A 227 -12.29 -13.08 -1.32
N GLY A 228 -12.98 -14.13 -0.87
CA GLY A 228 -14.44 -14.13 -0.70
C GLY A 228 -15.24 -14.35 -2.00
N GLU A 229 -14.67 -15.02 -3.01
CA GLU A 229 -15.36 -15.32 -4.27
C GLU A 229 -16.63 -16.16 -4.09
N SER A 230 -16.67 -17.02 -3.06
CA SER A 230 -17.86 -17.80 -2.69
C SER A 230 -18.94 -16.99 -1.96
N GLY A 231 -18.81 -15.66 -1.92
CA GLY A 231 -19.77 -14.72 -1.37
C GLY A 231 -19.88 -14.77 0.16
N GLN A 232 -21.02 -14.30 0.66
CA GLN A 232 -21.29 -14.19 2.09
C GLN A 232 -21.38 -15.56 2.77
N GLY A 233 -20.67 -15.71 3.90
CA GLY A 233 -20.84 -16.84 4.81
C GLY A 233 -19.65 -16.99 5.74
N ASN A 234 -19.56 -18.13 6.44
CA ASN A 234 -18.56 -18.37 7.48
C ASN A 234 -17.60 -19.53 7.16
N ARG A 235 -17.71 -20.15 5.98
CA ARG A 235 -16.73 -21.14 5.52
C ARG A 235 -15.38 -20.47 5.26
N ASN A 236 -14.34 -21.28 5.08
CA ASN A 236 -12.98 -20.79 4.85
C ASN A 236 -12.83 -20.10 3.48
N ASP A 237 -13.67 -20.44 2.50
CA ASP A 237 -13.75 -19.83 1.18
C ASP A 237 -14.69 -18.61 1.12
N GLN A 238 -15.30 -18.23 2.24
CA GLN A 238 -16.28 -17.13 2.33
C GLN A 238 -15.83 -16.06 3.32
N LEU A 239 -16.29 -14.82 3.09
CA LEU A 239 -16.14 -13.71 4.03
C LEU A 239 -17.53 -13.18 4.40
N ASN A 240 -17.62 -12.39 5.46
CA ASN A 240 -18.85 -11.77 5.90
C ASN A 240 -18.55 -10.35 6.44
N TYR A 241 -18.86 -9.32 5.66
CA TYR A 241 -18.57 -7.92 6.00
C TYR A 241 -17.09 -7.71 6.40
N PRO A 242 -16.13 -8.01 5.50
CA PRO A 242 -14.74 -7.70 5.77
C PRO A 242 -14.58 -6.19 5.93
N LEU A 243 -13.90 -5.75 6.98
CA LEU A 243 -13.73 -4.32 7.28
C LEU A 243 -12.35 -3.79 6.99
N ASP A 244 -11.34 -4.63 7.12
CA ASP A 244 -9.96 -4.20 6.92
C ASP A 244 -9.12 -5.31 6.30
N VAL A 245 -8.08 -4.92 5.59
CA VAL A 245 -7.16 -5.82 4.91
C VAL A 245 -5.76 -5.22 4.92
N ILE A 246 -4.75 -6.03 5.22
CA ILE A 246 -3.34 -5.66 5.11
C ILE A 246 -2.57 -6.79 4.40
N VAL A 247 -1.42 -6.47 3.82
CA VAL A 247 -0.54 -7.47 3.20
C VAL A 247 0.54 -7.91 4.19
N ASP A 248 0.63 -9.22 4.41
CA ASP A 248 1.73 -9.90 5.07
C ASP A 248 2.73 -10.37 4.00
N LYS A 249 3.77 -9.54 3.79
CA LYS A 249 4.81 -9.75 2.77
C LYS A 249 5.73 -10.93 3.07
N GLU A 250 5.85 -11.31 4.34
CA GLU A 250 6.68 -12.44 4.77
C GLU A 250 6.03 -13.75 4.35
N ASN A 251 4.72 -13.87 4.58
CA ASN A 251 3.94 -15.08 4.28
C ASN A 251 3.24 -15.06 2.92
N ASP A 252 3.46 -14.01 2.10
CA ASP A 252 2.82 -13.81 0.79
C ASP A 252 1.29 -13.97 0.87
N SER A 253 0.68 -13.25 1.82
CA SER A 253 -0.73 -13.41 2.16
C SER A 253 -1.41 -12.08 2.53
N LEU A 254 -2.73 -12.06 2.43
CA LEU A 254 -3.58 -11.01 2.98
C LEU A 254 -3.97 -11.39 4.41
N ILE A 255 -3.95 -10.43 5.33
CA ILE A 255 -4.60 -10.55 6.62
C ILE A 255 -5.89 -9.74 6.55
N ILE A 256 -7.02 -10.40 6.76
CA ILE A 256 -8.35 -9.83 6.55
C ILE A 256 -9.11 -9.87 7.86
N CYS A 257 -9.66 -8.71 8.24
CA CYS A 257 -10.60 -8.60 9.33
C CYS A 257 -12.00 -8.97 8.82
N ASP A 258 -12.40 -10.21 9.07
CA ASP A 258 -13.69 -10.78 8.67
C ASP A 258 -14.73 -10.55 9.78
N SER A 259 -15.10 -9.26 9.93
CA SER A 259 -15.80 -8.76 11.13
C SER A 259 -17.15 -9.41 11.39
N GLY A 260 -17.93 -9.71 10.34
CA GLY A 260 -19.23 -10.38 10.47
C GLY A 260 -19.13 -11.81 10.99
N ASN A 261 -17.96 -12.44 10.83
CA ASN A 261 -17.66 -13.75 11.39
C ASN A 261 -16.84 -13.70 12.69
N LYS A 262 -16.54 -12.49 13.20
CA LYS A 262 -15.75 -12.26 14.42
C LYS A 262 -14.40 -13.01 14.41
N ARG A 263 -13.69 -12.91 13.29
CA ARG A 263 -12.41 -13.58 13.08
C ARG A 263 -11.46 -12.74 12.23
N VAL A 264 -10.17 -13.02 12.34
CA VAL A 264 -9.15 -12.58 11.40
C VAL A 264 -8.68 -13.79 10.61
N VAL A 265 -8.65 -13.66 9.29
CA VAL A 265 -8.22 -14.74 8.38
C VAL A 265 -6.95 -14.34 7.63
N ARG A 266 -6.07 -15.31 7.42
CA ARG A 266 -4.96 -15.23 6.49
C ARG A 266 -5.38 -15.84 5.16
N TRP A 267 -5.26 -15.09 4.07
CA TRP A 267 -5.63 -15.54 2.73
C TRP A 267 -4.41 -15.54 1.81
N PRO A 268 -4.06 -16.64 1.13
CA PRO A 268 -2.90 -16.66 0.25
C PRO A 268 -3.03 -15.62 -0.87
N LEU A 269 -1.98 -14.83 -1.12
CA LEU A 269 -2.00 -13.79 -2.16
C LEU A 269 -2.06 -14.41 -3.57
N ARG A 270 -1.67 -15.68 -3.70
CA ARG A 270 -1.52 -16.41 -4.96
C ARG A 270 -2.09 -17.81 -4.86
N ASN A 271 -2.85 -18.21 -5.87
CA ASN A 271 -3.42 -19.57 -6.03
C ASN A 271 -4.20 -20.08 -4.80
N GLY A 272 -4.66 -19.19 -3.92
CA GLY A 272 -5.45 -19.51 -2.74
C GLY A 272 -6.94 -19.44 -3.04
N THR A 273 -7.68 -20.50 -2.73
CA THR A 273 -9.14 -20.56 -2.88
C THR A 273 -9.88 -20.36 -1.55
N SER A 274 -9.15 -20.36 -0.42
CA SER A 274 -9.72 -20.22 0.92
C SER A 274 -8.72 -19.61 1.89
N GLY A 275 -9.22 -18.94 2.94
CA GLY A 275 -8.44 -18.43 4.05
C GLY A 275 -8.28 -19.42 5.20
N GLU A 276 -7.22 -19.20 5.99
CA GLU A 276 -6.95 -19.83 7.28
C GLU A 276 -7.42 -18.89 8.40
N ILE A 277 -8.14 -19.41 9.40
CA ILE A 277 -8.53 -18.63 10.57
C ILE A 277 -7.31 -18.54 11.51
N ILE A 278 -6.76 -17.34 11.67
CA ILE A 278 -5.59 -17.11 12.52
C ILE A 278 -5.96 -16.52 13.89
N ILE A 279 -7.08 -15.81 14.00
CA ILE A 279 -7.62 -15.29 15.26
C ILE A 279 -9.14 -15.48 15.26
N SER A 280 -9.68 -16.12 16.30
CA SER A 280 -11.11 -16.34 16.49
C SER A 280 -11.67 -15.52 17.66
N ASN A 281 -12.99 -15.30 17.65
CA ASN A 281 -13.72 -14.60 18.72
C ASN A 281 -13.19 -13.17 18.95
N VAL A 282 -13.02 -12.43 17.86
CA VAL A 282 -12.55 -11.04 17.84
C VAL A 282 -13.51 -10.21 16.98
N ASP A 283 -14.17 -9.20 17.56
CA ASP A 283 -14.98 -8.25 16.78
C ASP A 283 -14.06 -7.19 16.18
N CYS A 284 -13.25 -7.63 15.21
CA CYS A 284 -12.19 -6.84 14.62
C CYS A 284 -12.74 -5.64 13.85
N ARG A 285 -12.06 -4.48 13.93
CA ARG A 285 -12.37 -3.30 13.08
C ARG A 285 -11.17 -2.74 12.32
N GLY A 286 -9.99 -2.82 12.91
CA GLY A 286 -8.74 -2.33 12.33
C GLY A 286 -7.63 -3.35 12.50
N LEU A 287 -6.74 -3.41 11.51
CA LEU A 287 -5.55 -4.24 11.48
C LEU A 287 -4.31 -3.36 11.28
N ALA A 288 -3.21 -3.73 11.93
CA ALA A 288 -1.90 -3.16 11.64
C ALA A 288 -0.83 -4.22 11.86
N ILE A 289 0.25 -4.15 11.08
CA ILE A 289 1.45 -4.97 11.28
C ILE A 289 2.64 -4.06 11.49
N ASP A 290 3.46 -4.34 12.50
CA ASP A 290 4.72 -3.62 12.71
C ASP A 290 5.92 -4.31 12.04
N ASN A 291 7.07 -3.65 12.04
CA ASN A 291 8.30 -4.15 11.41
C ASN A 291 8.88 -5.41 12.08
N ASP A 292 8.43 -5.72 13.29
CA ASP A 292 8.84 -6.92 14.02
C ASP A 292 7.94 -8.13 13.69
N GLY A 293 6.93 -7.93 12.84
CA GLY A 293 5.99 -8.97 12.42
C GLY A 293 4.88 -9.23 13.45
N TYR A 294 4.58 -8.25 14.31
CA TYR A 294 3.44 -8.34 15.21
C TYR A 294 2.17 -7.79 14.55
N LEU A 295 1.11 -8.58 14.61
CA LEU A 295 -0.23 -8.21 14.18
C LEU A 295 -0.98 -7.55 15.36
N TYR A 296 -1.50 -6.36 15.13
CA TYR A 296 -2.35 -5.63 16.06
C TYR A 296 -3.79 -5.68 15.54
N VAL A 297 -4.74 -5.86 16.45
CA VAL A 297 -6.17 -5.91 16.13
C VAL A 297 -6.96 -5.16 17.20
N SER A 298 -7.81 -4.23 16.77
CA SER A 298 -8.83 -3.63 17.65
C SER A 298 -10.04 -4.53 17.77
N ASP A 299 -10.50 -4.78 18.99
CA ASP A 299 -11.72 -5.54 19.28
C ASP A 299 -12.77 -4.61 19.88
N VAL A 300 -13.81 -4.28 19.10
CA VAL A 300 -14.88 -3.38 19.56
C VAL A 300 -15.66 -3.97 20.72
N SER A 301 -15.90 -5.28 20.70
CA SER A 301 -16.73 -5.95 21.70
C SER A 301 -16.06 -6.02 23.06
N LYS A 302 -14.72 -6.02 23.09
CA LYS A 302 -13.92 -6.07 24.31
C LYS A 302 -13.30 -4.74 24.71
N HIS A 303 -13.49 -3.67 23.92
CA HIS A 303 -12.96 -2.34 24.20
C HIS A 303 -11.43 -2.35 24.40
N GLU A 304 -10.71 -3.03 23.52
CA GLU A 304 -9.26 -3.23 23.64
C GLU A 304 -8.57 -3.29 22.27
N VAL A 305 -7.25 -3.09 22.29
CA VAL A 305 -6.37 -3.46 21.17
C VAL A 305 -5.38 -4.50 21.69
N ARG A 306 -5.27 -5.60 20.94
CA ARG A 306 -4.34 -6.68 21.24
C ARG A 306 -3.29 -6.82 20.16
N ARG A 307 -2.16 -7.41 20.55
CA ARG A 307 -1.04 -7.74 19.67
C ARG A 307 -0.71 -9.22 19.75
N TRP A 308 -0.42 -9.83 18.61
CA TRP A 308 0.05 -11.21 18.46
C TRP A 308 1.34 -11.20 17.67
N LYS A 309 2.30 -12.07 18.02
CA LYS A 309 3.31 -12.44 17.03
C LYS A 309 2.63 -13.31 16.00
N ILE A 310 2.95 -13.15 14.71
CA ILE A 310 2.40 -14.03 13.68
C ILE A 310 2.67 -15.50 14.04
N GLY A 311 1.60 -16.29 14.17
CA GLY A 311 1.62 -17.71 14.56
C GLY A 311 1.26 -17.97 16.03
N ASP A 312 1.21 -16.94 16.88
CA ASP A 312 0.79 -17.09 18.27
C ASP A 312 -0.72 -17.29 18.38
N THR A 313 -1.13 -18.11 19.35
CA THR A 313 -2.56 -18.38 19.64
C THR A 313 -3.17 -17.39 20.63
N ASN A 314 -2.35 -16.72 21.44
CA ASN A 314 -2.79 -15.80 22.49
C ASN A 314 -2.24 -14.39 22.26
N GLY A 315 -3.10 -13.39 22.36
CA GLY A 315 -2.74 -11.98 22.15
C GLY A 315 -2.59 -11.23 23.46
N THR A 316 -1.60 -10.33 23.50
CA THR A 316 -1.35 -9.43 24.63
C THR A 316 -2.14 -8.15 24.46
N ILE A 317 -2.83 -7.69 25.50
CA ILE A 317 -3.49 -6.37 25.51
C ILE A 317 -2.41 -5.30 25.54
N ILE A 318 -2.47 -4.33 24.62
CA ILE A 318 -1.52 -3.22 24.54
C ILE A 318 -2.17 -1.85 24.74
N ALA A 319 -3.51 -1.76 24.67
CA ALA A 319 -4.28 -0.55 24.90
C ALA A 319 -5.73 -0.92 25.26
N GLY A 320 -6.36 -0.12 26.13
CA GLY A 320 -7.71 -0.39 26.63
C GLY A 320 -7.78 -1.63 27.52
N GLY A 321 -8.85 -2.41 27.41
CA GLY A 321 -9.07 -3.62 28.22
C GLY A 321 -9.66 -3.37 29.61
N ASN A 322 -9.86 -2.09 30.00
CA ASN A 322 -10.48 -1.70 31.27
C ASN A 322 -11.99 -1.43 31.13
N GLY A 323 -12.63 -2.06 30.14
CA GLY A 323 -14.06 -1.92 29.85
C GLY A 323 -14.43 -0.64 29.10
N LYS A 324 -15.74 -0.50 28.84
CA LYS A 324 -16.32 0.64 28.14
C LYS A 324 -16.25 1.92 28.98
N GLY A 325 -15.75 3.01 28.42
CA GLY A 325 -15.76 4.33 29.06
C GLY A 325 -14.92 5.36 28.32
N ASP A 326 -14.74 6.52 28.93
CA ASP A 326 -14.05 7.71 28.39
C ASP A 326 -12.76 8.07 29.15
N ARG A 327 -12.37 7.28 30.16
CA ARG A 327 -11.07 7.43 30.81
C ARG A 327 -9.92 7.17 29.84
N LEU A 328 -8.71 7.63 30.18
CA LEU A 328 -7.52 7.48 29.33
C LEU A 328 -7.02 6.04 29.21
N ASP A 329 -7.51 5.13 30.04
CA ASP A 329 -7.23 3.69 30.02
C ASP A 329 -8.39 2.85 29.46
N GLN A 330 -9.43 3.51 28.92
CA GLN A 330 -10.66 2.90 28.41
C GLN A 330 -10.97 3.29 26.96
N PHE A 331 -11.81 2.49 26.32
CA PHE A 331 -12.35 2.78 25.00
C PHE A 331 -13.87 2.68 24.96
N ASN A 332 -14.48 3.39 24.02
CA ASN A 332 -15.86 3.26 23.63
C ASN A 332 -15.93 3.10 22.09
N GLY A 333 -15.97 1.84 21.64
CA GLY A 333 -15.95 1.50 20.23
C GLY A 333 -14.60 1.80 19.54
N PRO A 334 -13.48 1.19 20.00
CA PRO A 334 -12.19 1.36 19.33
C PRO A 334 -12.27 0.83 17.90
N TYR A 335 -11.94 1.67 16.92
CA TYR A 335 -12.22 1.37 15.52
C TYR A 335 -10.94 1.04 14.73
N ASN A 336 -10.40 1.98 13.95
CA ASN A 336 -9.15 1.75 13.22
C ASN A 336 -7.94 2.00 14.14
N ILE A 337 -6.80 1.41 13.78
CA ILE A 337 -5.55 1.48 14.53
C ILE A 337 -4.41 1.86 13.60
N PHE A 338 -3.44 2.60 14.13
CA PHE A 338 -2.16 2.85 13.46
C PHE A 338 -1.03 2.57 14.45
N VAL A 339 0.06 1.95 13.99
CA VAL A 339 1.23 1.64 14.82
C VAL A 339 2.43 2.38 14.25
N ASP A 340 3.07 3.23 15.05
CA ASP A 340 4.28 3.95 14.63
C ASP A 340 5.56 3.13 14.86
N GLN A 341 6.69 3.69 14.41
CA GLN A 341 8.01 3.04 14.51
C GLN A 341 8.49 2.84 15.95
N ASP A 342 7.93 3.58 16.90
CA ASP A 342 8.22 3.42 18.34
C ASP A 342 7.28 2.39 18.99
N HIS A 343 6.51 1.65 18.19
CA HIS A 343 5.43 0.74 18.59
C HIS A 343 4.34 1.43 19.42
N SER A 344 4.15 2.74 19.24
CA SER A 344 3.00 3.42 19.82
C SER A 344 1.77 3.12 18.99
N VAL A 345 0.65 2.91 19.65
CA VAL A 345 -0.62 2.58 19.01
C VAL A 345 -1.57 3.76 19.11
N TYR A 346 -2.02 4.25 17.96
CA TYR A 346 -3.06 5.26 17.83
C TYR A 346 -4.36 4.53 17.54
N VAL A 347 -5.43 4.93 18.21
CA VAL A 347 -6.74 4.29 18.09
C VAL A 347 -7.81 5.35 17.91
N SER A 348 -8.65 5.16 16.90
CA SER A 348 -9.88 5.93 16.76
C SER A 348 -10.89 5.43 17.79
N ASP A 349 -11.07 6.18 18.85
CA ASP A 349 -12.04 5.89 19.90
C ASP A 349 -13.40 6.48 19.51
N ARG A 350 -14.06 5.76 18.58
CA ARG A 350 -15.13 6.29 17.71
C ARG A 350 -16.25 6.94 18.50
N ASP A 351 -16.81 6.23 19.47
CA ASP A 351 -17.99 6.69 20.21
C ASP A 351 -17.64 7.69 21.33
N ASN A 352 -16.34 7.92 21.59
CA ASN A 352 -15.85 9.02 22.42
C ASN A 352 -15.37 10.22 21.59
N HIS A 353 -15.49 10.18 20.26
CA HIS A 353 -15.19 11.32 19.37
C HIS A 353 -13.75 11.84 19.50
N ARG A 354 -12.79 10.93 19.68
CA ARG A 354 -11.37 11.26 19.89
C ARG A 354 -10.44 10.26 19.22
N VAL A 355 -9.17 10.64 19.10
CA VAL A 355 -8.06 9.73 18.80
C VAL A 355 -7.10 9.78 19.97
N ILE A 356 -6.69 8.60 20.42
CA ILE A 356 -5.85 8.43 21.60
C ILE A 356 -4.65 7.55 21.24
N LYS A 357 -3.47 7.98 21.71
CA LYS A 357 -2.17 7.35 21.48
C LYS A 357 -1.70 6.66 22.76
N TRP A 358 -1.37 5.38 22.70
CA TRP A 358 -0.60 4.69 23.73
C TRP A 358 0.85 4.58 23.29
N ALA A 359 1.77 5.08 24.08
CA ALA A 359 3.17 4.71 23.93
C ALA A 359 3.35 3.23 24.30
N LYS A 360 4.42 2.62 23.80
CA LYS A 360 4.79 1.24 24.15
C LYS A 360 4.82 1.08 25.68
N ASP A 361 4.15 0.05 26.17
CA ASP A 361 4.04 -0.32 27.60
C ASP A 361 3.36 0.74 28.51
N ALA A 362 2.71 1.76 27.94
CA ALA A 362 1.95 2.75 28.70
C ALA A 362 0.68 2.13 29.31
N ARG A 363 0.33 2.55 30.53
CA ARG A 363 -0.89 2.11 31.23
C ARG A 363 -2.15 2.84 30.76
N GLU A 364 -1.99 4.07 30.29
CA GLU A 364 -3.05 4.93 29.78
C GLU A 364 -2.53 5.68 28.55
N GLY A 365 -3.46 6.15 27.72
CA GLY A 365 -3.17 6.87 26.51
C GLY A 365 -3.14 8.37 26.71
N ILE A 366 -2.66 9.08 25.69
CA ILE A 366 -2.76 10.54 25.57
C ILE A 366 -3.67 10.88 24.39
N ILE A 367 -4.55 11.84 24.59
CA ILE A 367 -5.42 12.33 23.51
C ILE A 367 -4.56 13.12 22.53
N VAL A 368 -4.70 12.81 21.25
CA VAL A 368 -3.93 13.45 20.16
C VAL A 368 -4.82 14.14 19.12
N ALA A 369 -6.13 13.88 19.13
CA ALA A 369 -7.12 14.61 18.34
C ALA A 369 -8.51 14.51 18.96
N GLY A 370 -9.30 15.58 18.84
CA GLY A 370 -10.68 15.63 19.34
C GLY A 370 -10.78 15.87 20.86
N ASP A 371 -11.75 15.20 21.50
CA ASP A 371 -12.03 15.25 22.96
C ASP A 371 -12.72 16.53 23.47
N GLN A 372 -13.37 17.30 22.60
CA GLN A 372 -14.26 18.42 23.00
C GLN A 372 -15.74 18.10 22.74
N GLY A 373 -16.08 16.81 22.88
CA GLY A 373 -17.39 16.27 22.55
C GLY A 373 -17.62 16.10 21.04
N GLN A 374 -18.77 15.52 20.69
CA GLN A 374 -19.21 15.39 19.32
C GLN A 374 -19.51 16.76 18.70
N GLY A 375 -18.96 17.02 17.51
CA GLY A 375 -19.28 18.23 16.76
C GLY A 375 -18.40 18.43 15.54
N ASN A 376 -18.48 19.61 14.92
CA ASN A 376 -17.82 19.92 13.65
C ASN A 376 -16.85 21.11 13.72
N SER A 377 -16.54 21.60 14.93
CA SER A 377 -15.51 22.62 15.12
C SER A 377 -14.12 22.07 14.78
N LEU A 378 -13.08 22.91 14.86
CA LEU A 378 -11.70 22.47 14.65
C LEU A 378 -11.12 21.69 15.85
N THR A 379 -11.79 21.68 16.99
CA THR A 379 -11.40 20.92 18.19
C THR A 379 -12.25 19.65 18.38
N GLN A 380 -13.27 19.45 17.54
CA GLN A 380 -14.24 18.37 17.66
C GLN A 380 -14.15 17.40 16.48
N LEU A 381 -14.51 16.15 16.77
CA LEU A 381 -14.71 15.08 15.79
C LEU A 381 -16.13 14.52 15.95
N SER A 382 -16.60 13.77 14.95
CA SER A 382 -17.86 13.03 15.00
C SER A 382 -17.66 11.64 14.41
N ASN A 383 -17.64 10.62 15.28
CA ASN A 383 -17.40 9.23 14.94
C ASN A 383 -16.15 9.01 14.06
N PRO A 384 -14.94 9.41 14.53
CA PRO A 384 -13.71 9.19 13.78
C PRO A 384 -13.50 7.70 13.52
N ARG A 385 -13.07 7.35 12.29
CA ARG A 385 -12.86 5.95 11.87
C ARG A 385 -11.42 5.72 11.45
N GLY A 386 -11.07 6.00 10.20
CA GLY A 386 -9.73 5.81 9.66
C GLY A 386 -8.72 6.79 10.26
N ILE A 387 -7.52 6.29 10.56
CA ILE A 387 -6.39 7.08 11.06
C ILE A 387 -5.11 6.69 10.34
N VAL A 388 -4.29 7.70 10.03
CA VAL A 388 -2.91 7.52 9.60
C VAL A 388 -2.05 8.60 10.22
N VAL A 389 -0.79 8.29 10.51
CA VAL A 389 0.15 9.23 11.16
C VAL A 389 1.39 9.34 10.29
N ASP A 390 1.83 10.57 10.03
CA ASP A 390 3.08 10.81 9.30
C ASP A 390 4.33 10.69 10.18
N GLN A 391 5.52 10.76 9.60
CA GLN A 391 6.80 10.68 10.34
C GLN A 391 6.99 11.80 11.37
N LEU A 392 6.30 12.93 11.23
CA LEU A 392 6.37 14.05 12.17
C LEU A 392 5.42 13.85 13.37
N GLY A 393 4.61 12.79 13.35
CA GLY A 393 3.58 12.52 14.36
C GLY A 393 2.32 13.34 14.14
N THR A 394 2.09 13.88 12.94
CA THR A 394 0.80 14.51 12.59
C THR A 394 -0.22 13.40 12.37
N VAL A 395 -1.34 13.50 13.06
CA VAL A 395 -2.45 12.53 12.99
C VAL A 395 -3.46 13.02 11.98
N TYR A 396 -3.76 12.21 10.97
CA TYR A 396 -4.83 12.43 9.99
C TYR A 396 -6.00 11.53 10.32
N VAL A 397 -7.20 12.09 10.35
CA VAL A 397 -8.40 11.43 10.84
C VAL A 397 -9.53 11.57 9.82
N ALA A 398 -10.13 10.45 9.46
CA ALA A 398 -11.40 10.41 8.74
C ALA A 398 -12.52 10.74 9.74
N ASP A 399 -12.93 12.01 9.75
CA ASP A 399 -14.00 12.54 10.58
C ASP A 399 -15.35 12.22 9.92
N CYS A 400 -15.74 10.95 10.06
CA CYS A 400 -16.69 10.26 9.20
C CYS A 400 -18.03 10.99 9.05
N ASP A 401 -18.69 11.29 10.17
CA ASP A 401 -20.03 11.89 10.15
C ASP A 401 -20.00 13.39 9.80
N ASN A 402 -18.82 14.00 9.83
CA ASN A 402 -18.61 15.37 9.35
C ASN A 402 -18.17 15.40 7.87
N HIS A 403 -18.05 14.26 7.20
CA HIS A 403 -17.74 14.16 5.77
C HIS A 403 -16.44 14.89 5.39
N ARG A 404 -15.40 14.76 6.23
CA ARG A 404 -14.13 15.45 6.04
C ARG A 404 -12.95 14.63 6.54
N VAL A 405 -11.76 15.01 6.07
CA VAL A 405 -10.48 14.58 6.65
C VAL A 405 -9.88 15.75 7.40
N MET A 406 -9.50 15.52 8.65
CA MET A 406 -8.85 16.50 9.52
C MET A 406 -7.42 16.05 9.81
N ARG A 407 -6.55 17.00 10.16
CA ARG A 407 -5.22 16.69 10.73
C ARG A 407 -4.94 17.46 12.01
N TRP A 408 -4.15 16.87 12.90
CA TRP A 408 -3.57 17.49 14.08
C TRP A 408 -2.05 17.28 14.07
N SER A 409 -1.29 18.37 14.06
CA SER A 409 0.16 18.29 14.30
C SER A 409 0.43 17.86 15.73
N LYS A 410 1.59 17.24 15.97
CA LYS A 410 2.00 16.80 17.31
C LYS A 410 1.92 17.94 18.33
N GLY A 411 1.10 17.77 19.37
CA GLY A 411 0.89 18.77 20.42
C GLY A 411 -0.09 19.90 20.09
N ALA A 412 -0.75 19.87 18.93
CA ALA A 412 -1.75 20.88 18.57
C ALA A 412 -3.02 20.75 19.42
N THR A 413 -3.59 21.88 19.84
CA THR A 413 -4.86 21.93 20.60
C THR A 413 -6.10 21.95 19.69
N GLN A 414 -5.92 22.21 18.40
CA GLN A 414 -6.98 22.18 17.38
C GLN A 414 -6.41 21.63 16.07
N GLY A 415 -7.30 21.06 15.25
CA GLY A 415 -6.94 20.51 13.96
C GLY A 415 -7.14 21.50 12.82
N SER A 416 -6.81 21.04 11.62
CA SER A 416 -7.09 21.74 10.37
C SER A 416 -7.72 20.78 9.37
N ILE A 417 -8.62 21.30 8.54
CA ILE A 417 -9.27 20.50 7.50
C ILE A 417 -8.28 20.27 6.37
N VAL A 418 -8.15 19.00 5.96
CA VAL A 418 -7.30 18.56 4.86
C VAL A 418 -8.11 18.56 3.56
N ILE A 419 -9.25 17.85 3.57
CA ILE A 419 -10.19 17.69 2.45
C ILE A 419 -11.62 17.61 3.00
N GLY A 420 -12.61 18.01 2.21
CA GLY A 420 -14.03 17.92 2.52
C GLY A 420 -14.60 19.25 3.06
N ARG A 421 -15.77 19.19 3.72
CA ARG A 421 -16.54 20.31 4.33
C ARG A 421 -17.60 21.00 3.45
N ASN A 422 -17.52 20.95 2.12
CA ASN A 422 -18.48 21.66 1.24
C ASN A 422 -19.70 20.80 0.90
N ARG A 423 -20.87 21.08 1.49
CA ARG A 423 -22.16 20.43 1.17
C ARG A 423 -22.83 20.93 -0.12
N ARG A 424 -22.11 21.58 -1.05
CA ARG A 424 -22.67 21.97 -2.36
C ARG A 424 -22.47 20.84 -3.36
N GLU A 425 -23.53 20.08 -3.64
CA GLU A 425 -23.56 18.95 -4.57
C GLU A 425 -22.72 19.20 -5.84
N GLY A 426 -21.87 18.25 -6.20
CA GLY A 426 -21.17 18.20 -7.50
C GLY A 426 -19.73 18.73 -7.53
N GLN A 427 -19.06 18.94 -6.39
CA GLN A 427 -17.63 19.29 -6.36
C GLN A 427 -16.74 18.05 -6.17
N ALA A 428 -15.60 17.99 -6.88
CA ALA A 428 -14.63 16.88 -6.85
C ALA A 428 -13.91 16.69 -5.49
N ASN A 429 -14.23 17.49 -4.47
CA ASN A 429 -13.68 17.40 -3.12
C ASN A 429 -14.73 16.96 -2.07
N GLN A 430 -15.91 16.51 -2.52
CA GLN A 430 -16.96 16.03 -1.62
C GLN A 430 -16.71 14.58 -1.24
N LEU A 431 -16.45 14.37 0.05
CA LEU A 431 -16.44 13.05 0.67
C LEU A 431 -17.83 12.75 1.22
N HIS A 432 -18.22 11.49 1.26
CA HIS A 432 -19.46 11.03 1.85
C HIS A 432 -19.17 9.87 2.82
N TYR A 433 -19.08 10.19 4.12
CA TYR A 433 -18.73 9.24 5.17
C TYR A 433 -17.37 8.58 4.93
N PRO A 434 -16.26 9.34 4.88
CA PRO A 434 -14.94 8.76 4.73
C PRO A 434 -14.63 7.81 5.91
N VAL A 435 -14.06 6.64 5.64
CA VAL A 435 -13.85 5.61 6.68
C VAL A 435 -12.43 5.05 6.79
N GLY A 436 -11.64 5.11 5.72
CA GLY A 436 -10.27 4.62 5.67
C GLY A 436 -9.35 5.65 5.00
N LEU A 437 -8.09 5.70 5.43
CA LEU A 437 -7.07 6.61 4.92
C LEU A 437 -5.78 5.83 4.68
N SER A 438 -5.01 6.20 3.65
CA SER A 438 -3.64 5.74 3.45
C SER A 438 -2.84 6.78 2.68
N PHE A 439 -1.53 6.79 2.85
CA PHE A 439 -0.62 7.53 1.99
C PHE A 439 0.15 6.57 1.07
N ASP A 440 0.53 7.04 -0.12
CA ASP A 440 1.60 6.41 -0.90
C ASP A 440 2.95 7.07 -0.60
N GLN A 441 4.04 6.50 -1.14
CA GLN A 441 5.40 7.04 -0.97
C GLN A 441 5.57 8.47 -1.51
N GLN A 442 4.68 8.94 -2.39
CA GLN A 442 4.68 10.32 -2.90
C GLN A 442 3.80 11.27 -2.06
N SER A 443 3.36 10.84 -0.87
CA SER A 443 2.48 11.60 0.03
C SER A 443 1.08 11.88 -0.52
N ASN A 444 0.66 11.20 -1.59
CA ASN A 444 -0.71 11.32 -2.06
C ASN A 444 -1.65 10.65 -1.05
N LEU A 445 -2.78 11.29 -0.78
CA LEU A 445 -3.76 10.82 0.19
C LEU A 445 -4.84 10.00 -0.50
N TYR A 446 -5.05 8.77 -0.05
CA TYR A 446 -6.11 7.87 -0.48
C TYR A 446 -7.18 7.84 0.59
N VAL A 447 -8.42 8.06 0.19
CA VAL A 447 -9.58 8.12 1.08
C VAL A 447 -10.60 7.10 0.61
N VAL A 448 -11.03 6.22 1.51
CA VAL A 448 -12.19 5.35 1.27
C VAL A 448 -13.44 6.18 1.47
N ASP A 449 -14.07 6.55 0.36
CA ASP A 449 -15.29 7.33 0.33
C ASP A 449 -16.51 6.38 0.32
N LYS A 450 -16.80 5.83 1.50
CA LYS A 450 -17.77 4.74 1.68
C LYS A 450 -19.13 5.05 1.07
N GLY A 451 -19.66 6.25 1.35
CA GLY A 451 -20.99 6.66 0.90
C GLY A 451 -21.07 6.94 -0.60
N ASN A 452 -19.93 7.17 -1.26
CA ASN A 452 -19.85 7.28 -2.72
C ASN A 452 -19.38 5.98 -3.39
N HIS A 453 -19.17 4.91 -2.61
CA HIS A 453 -18.80 3.59 -3.11
C HIS A 453 -17.52 3.60 -3.96
N CYS A 454 -16.52 4.41 -3.56
CA CYS A 454 -15.29 4.57 -4.30
C CYS A 454 -14.08 4.84 -3.41
N ILE A 455 -12.88 4.74 -4.00
CA ILE A 455 -11.64 5.21 -3.41
C ILE A 455 -11.22 6.47 -4.15
N GLN A 456 -11.00 7.56 -3.41
CA GLN A 456 -10.53 8.84 -3.96
C GLN A 456 -9.05 9.03 -3.64
N LYS A 457 -8.25 9.40 -4.65
CA LYS A 457 -6.86 9.82 -4.53
C LYS A 457 -6.75 11.34 -4.65
N PHE A 458 -6.04 11.96 -3.72
CA PHE A 458 -5.73 13.38 -3.72
C PHE A 458 -4.23 13.54 -3.85
N ASN A 459 -3.81 14.23 -4.91
CA ASN A 459 -2.39 14.40 -5.20
C ASN A 459 -1.77 15.41 -4.24
N PHE A 460 -0.59 15.09 -3.73
CA PHE A 460 0.19 16.02 -2.92
C PHE A 460 0.59 17.25 -3.72
N ASP A 461 0.50 18.44 -3.12
CA ASP A 461 0.94 19.70 -3.73
C ASP A 461 2.29 20.13 -3.13
N PRO A 462 3.42 19.86 -3.81
CA PRO A 462 4.75 20.19 -3.32
C PRO A 462 5.02 21.70 -3.29
N ASN A 463 4.24 22.52 -4.01
CA ASN A 463 4.42 23.98 -4.09
C ASN A 463 3.72 24.72 -2.95
N SER A 464 2.96 24.01 -2.11
CA SER A 464 2.23 24.60 -0.98
C SER A 464 3.10 25.00 0.22
N CYS A 465 4.40 24.69 0.17
CA CYS A 465 5.40 24.97 1.20
C CYS A 465 6.22 26.26 0.98
N LEU A 466 5.87 27.11 0.00
CA LEU A 466 6.50 28.41 -0.24
C LEU A 466 5.78 29.57 0.46
#